data_AF-O15628-F1
#
_entry.id   AF-O15628-F1
#
_cell.length_a   1.000
_cell.length_b   1.000
_cell.length_c   1.000
_cell.angle_alpha   90.00
_cell.angle_beta   90.00
_cell.angle_gamma   90.00
#
_symmetry.space_group_name_H-M   'P 1'
#
loop_
_entity.id
_entity.type
_entity.pdbx_description
1 polymer ?
#
loop_
_entity_poly.entity_id
_entity_poly.type
_entity_poly.pdbx_seq_one_letter_code
_entity_poly.pdbx_strand_id
1 'polypeptide(L)'
;KYPLADYSLTPSVAIVDPMFTMSLPKRAIADTGLDVLVHATEAYVSVMANEYTDGLAREAVKLVFENLLKSYNGDLEAREKMHNAATIAGMGFASAFLGMDHSMAHKVGAGFHLPHGRCGGVLLPHVIRYNGQKPRPLGMWAKYNFFKGDQRYLELAQMVGLKCNTPAEGGG
;
A
#
# COMPACT_ATOMS: atom_id res chain seq x y z
N LYS A 1 8.21 0.62 18.12
CA LYS A 1 8.91 -0.10 17.03
C LYS A 1 10.01 0.81 16.49
N TYR A 2 11.20 0.27 16.21
CA TYR A 2 12.32 0.98 15.58
C TYR A 2 12.59 0.33 14.21
N PRO A 3 12.47 1.04 13.08
CA PRO A 3 12.76 0.48 11.76
C PRO A 3 14.28 0.45 11.52
N LEU A 4 14.78 -0.67 11.00
CA LEU A 4 16.15 -0.82 10.48
C LEU A 4 16.06 -1.07 8.98
N ALA A 5 16.82 -0.33 8.18
CA ALA A 5 16.88 -0.47 6.73
C ALA A 5 18.35 -0.58 6.32
N ASP A 6 18.77 -1.79 5.94
CA ASP A 6 20.13 -2.09 5.52
C ASP A 6 20.09 -3.18 4.42
N TYR A 7 20.96 -3.08 3.41
CA TYR A 7 21.02 -4.07 2.32
C TYR A 7 21.30 -5.49 2.83
N SER A 8 22.06 -5.63 3.92
CA SER A 8 22.34 -6.91 4.57
C SER A 8 21.12 -7.61 5.17
N LEU A 9 20.02 -6.86 5.40
CA LEU A 9 18.75 -7.43 5.85
C LEU A 9 17.91 -7.98 4.69
N THR A 10 18.29 -7.71 3.44
CA THR A 10 17.62 -8.27 2.26
C THR A 10 17.96 -9.76 2.16
N PRO A 11 16.96 -10.66 2.10
CA PRO A 11 17.23 -12.08 1.92
C PRO A 11 17.85 -12.36 0.55
N SER A 12 18.83 -13.26 0.49
CA SER A 12 19.44 -13.68 -0.78
C SER A 12 18.48 -14.43 -1.69
N VAL A 13 17.49 -15.12 -1.11
CA VAL A 13 16.45 -15.89 -1.81
C VAL A 13 15.15 -15.74 -1.04
N ALA A 14 14.05 -15.51 -1.76
CA ALA A 14 12.69 -15.57 -1.24
C ALA A 14 11.88 -16.61 -2.01
N ILE A 15 11.19 -17.50 -1.28
CA ILE A 15 10.29 -18.51 -1.87
C ILE A 15 8.86 -18.07 -1.60
N VAL A 16 8.13 -17.73 -2.66
CA VAL A 16 6.74 -17.26 -2.60
C VAL A 16 5.82 -18.43 -2.92
N ASP A 17 5.62 -19.31 -1.95
CA ASP A 17 4.74 -20.48 -2.09
C ASP A 17 3.37 -20.21 -1.44
N PRO A 18 2.27 -20.17 -2.23
CA PRO A 18 0.94 -19.86 -1.74
C PRO A 18 0.38 -20.95 -0.80
N MET A 19 0.93 -22.17 -0.82
CA MET A 19 0.48 -23.27 0.06
C MET A 19 0.57 -22.90 1.54
N PHE A 20 1.55 -22.07 1.92
CA PHE A 20 1.70 -21.58 3.29
C PHE A 20 0.67 -20.54 3.72
N THR A 21 -0.18 -20.06 2.79
CA THR A 21 -1.24 -19.08 3.07
C THR A 21 -2.63 -19.71 3.12
N MET A 22 -2.77 -20.98 2.74
CA MET A 22 -4.06 -21.66 2.58
C MET A 22 -4.79 -21.93 3.91
N SER A 23 -4.08 -21.93 5.03
CA SER A 23 -4.66 -22.14 6.37
C SER A 23 -4.92 -20.84 7.14
N LEU A 24 -4.63 -19.67 6.55
CA LEU A 24 -4.79 -18.40 7.26
C LEU A 24 -6.26 -18.18 7.69
N PRO A 25 -6.48 -17.73 8.94
CA PRO A 25 -7.82 -17.37 9.38
C PRO A 25 -8.30 -16.10 8.68
N LYS A 26 -9.63 -15.98 8.48
CA LYS A 26 -10.26 -14.84 7.81
C LYS A 26 -9.79 -13.47 8.30
N ARG A 27 -9.60 -13.33 9.62
CA ARG A 27 -9.12 -12.08 10.23
C ARG A 27 -7.71 -11.73 9.79
N ALA A 28 -6.81 -12.72 9.73
CA ALA A 28 -5.45 -12.49 9.24
C ALA A 28 -5.47 -12.09 7.76
N ILE A 29 -6.27 -12.76 6.93
CA ILE A 29 -6.43 -12.44 5.50
C ILE A 29 -6.88 -10.98 5.30
N ALA A 30 -7.90 -10.54 6.06
CA ALA A 30 -8.37 -9.17 5.98
C ALA A 30 -7.31 -8.17 6.45
N ASP A 31 -6.72 -8.39 7.64
CA ASP A 31 -5.75 -7.46 8.21
C ASP A 31 -4.49 -7.37 7.32
N THR A 32 -3.94 -8.49 6.82
CA THR A 32 -2.73 -8.46 5.95
C THR A 32 -3.03 -8.02 4.54
N GLY A 33 -4.20 -8.36 3.97
CA GLY A 33 -4.58 -7.91 2.64
C GLY A 33 -4.80 -6.40 2.55
N LEU A 34 -5.35 -5.80 3.61
CA LEU A 34 -5.42 -4.33 3.73
C LEU A 34 -4.02 -3.71 3.82
N ASP A 35 -3.09 -4.36 4.51
CA ASP A 35 -1.68 -3.93 4.57
C ASP A 35 -1.04 -3.88 3.17
N VAL A 36 -1.32 -4.88 2.32
CA VAL A 36 -0.87 -4.88 0.92
C VAL A 36 -1.41 -3.68 0.16
N LEU A 37 -2.69 -3.33 0.36
CA LEU A 37 -3.28 -2.14 -0.26
C LEU A 37 -2.58 -0.86 0.20
N VAL A 38 -2.32 -0.72 1.50
CA VAL A 38 -1.61 0.43 2.07
C VAL A 38 -0.20 0.52 1.49
N HIS A 39 0.57 -0.57 1.49
CA HIS A 39 1.91 -0.62 0.90
C HIS A 39 1.91 -0.15 -0.55
N ALA A 40 1.05 -0.71 -1.39
CA ALA A 40 1.00 -0.39 -2.80
C ALA A 40 0.55 1.06 -3.04
N THR A 41 -0.45 1.54 -2.29
CA THR A 41 -0.94 2.92 -2.39
C THR A 41 0.15 3.93 -2.00
N GLU A 42 0.82 3.70 -0.87
CA GLU A 42 1.88 4.60 -0.38
C GLU A 42 3.11 4.57 -1.28
N ALA A 43 3.51 3.39 -1.76
CA ALA A 43 4.60 3.27 -2.74
C ALA A 43 4.27 4.04 -4.02
N TYR A 44 3.03 3.95 -4.50
CA TYR A 44 2.62 4.66 -5.71
C TYR A 44 2.64 6.17 -5.54
N VAL A 45 2.19 6.71 -4.41
CA VAL A 45 2.13 8.18 -4.19
C VAL A 45 3.38 8.75 -3.55
N SER A 46 4.40 7.93 -3.34
CA SER A 46 5.66 8.33 -2.73
C SER A 46 6.40 9.36 -3.58
N VAL A 47 7.15 10.23 -2.90
CA VAL A 47 8.08 11.18 -3.52
C VAL A 47 9.31 10.50 -4.14
N MET A 48 9.50 9.21 -3.85
CA MET A 48 10.56 8.35 -4.40
C MET A 48 10.05 7.39 -5.48
N ALA A 49 8.75 7.46 -5.81
CA ALA A 49 8.16 6.66 -6.87
C ALA A 49 8.80 6.96 -8.23
N ASN A 50 8.91 5.93 -9.06
CA ASN A 50 9.42 5.96 -10.42
C ASN A 50 8.71 4.91 -11.28
N GLU A 51 8.99 4.89 -12.58
CA GLU A 51 8.29 4.04 -13.54
C GLU A 51 8.37 2.54 -13.22
N TYR A 52 9.46 2.09 -12.60
CA TYR A 52 9.60 0.69 -12.17
C TYR A 52 8.69 0.38 -10.97
N THR A 53 8.69 1.23 -9.94
CA THR A 53 7.86 1.03 -8.75
C THR A 53 6.38 1.24 -9.05
N ASP A 54 6.07 2.10 -10.01
CA ASP A 54 4.71 2.44 -10.43
C ASP A 54 4.00 1.24 -11.04
N GLY A 55 4.68 0.50 -11.92
CA GLY A 55 4.15 -0.73 -12.51
C GLY A 55 3.83 -1.77 -11.44
N LEU A 56 4.74 -1.97 -10.48
CA LEU A 56 4.56 -2.90 -9.37
C LEU A 56 3.39 -2.48 -8.47
N ALA A 57 3.36 -1.22 -8.04
CA ALA A 57 2.34 -0.71 -7.14
C ALA A 57 0.94 -0.77 -7.79
N ARG A 58 0.80 -0.38 -9.06
CA ARG A 58 -0.48 -0.46 -9.78
C ARG A 58 -0.98 -1.90 -9.92
N GLU A 59 -0.09 -2.84 -10.27
CA GLU A 59 -0.45 -4.25 -10.37
C GLU A 59 -0.87 -4.83 -9.01
N ALA A 60 -0.14 -4.49 -7.94
CA ALA A 60 -0.52 -4.92 -6.59
C ALA A 60 -1.90 -4.38 -6.18
N VAL A 61 -2.19 -3.09 -6.41
CA VAL A 61 -3.52 -2.52 -6.12
C VAL A 61 -4.61 -3.25 -6.92
N LYS A 62 -4.40 -3.48 -8.22
CA LYS A 62 -5.35 -4.20 -9.07
C LYS A 62 -5.63 -5.61 -8.52
N LEU A 63 -4.59 -6.38 -8.23
CA LEU A 63 -4.73 -7.74 -7.69
C LEU A 63 -5.47 -7.74 -6.35
N VAL A 64 -5.22 -6.77 -5.47
CA VAL A 64 -5.93 -6.65 -4.19
C VAL A 64 -7.42 -6.43 -4.40
N PHE A 65 -7.82 -5.49 -5.25
CA PHE A 65 -9.23 -5.21 -5.53
C PHE A 65 -9.95 -6.40 -6.19
N GLU A 66 -9.27 -7.15 -7.05
CA GLU A 66 -9.84 -8.30 -7.74
C GLU A 66 -9.97 -9.54 -6.84
N ASN A 67 -9.14 -9.68 -5.79
CA ASN A 67 -8.93 -10.95 -5.10
C ASN A 67 -9.11 -10.93 -3.57
N LEU A 68 -8.91 -9.80 -2.87
CA LEU A 68 -8.91 -9.81 -1.40
C LEU A 68 -10.24 -10.32 -0.82
N LEU A 69 -11.37 -9.83 -1.33
CA LEU A 69 -12.68 -10.25 -0.84
C LEU A 69 -12.96 -11.74 -1.12
N LYS A 70 -12.56 -12.23 -2.31
CA LYS A 70 -12.70 -13.64 -2.68
C LYS A 70 -11.83 -14.54 -1.78
N SER A 71 -10.57 -14.14 -1.58
CA SER A 71 -9.62 -14.80 -0.67
C SER A 71 -10.15 -14.89 0.76
N TYR A 72 -10.70 -13.78 1.27
CA TYR A 72 -11.37 -13.72 2.57
C TYR A 72 -12.56 -14.69 2.66
N ASN A 73 -13.31 -14.85 1.56
CA ASN A 73 -14.44 -15.76 1.47
C ASN A 73 -14.04 -17.23 1.26
N GLY A 74 -12.75 -17.53 1.08
CA GLY A 74 -12.22 -18.89 1.02
C GLY A 74 -11.80 -19.36 -0.38
N ASP A 75 -11.79 -18.48 -1.37
CA ASP A 75 -11.28 -18.79 -2.72
C ASP A 75 -9.76 -18.99 -2.68
N LEU A 76 -9.31 -20.19 -3.07
CA LEU A 76 -7.90 -20.59 -3.01
C LEU A 76 -7.07 -19.95 -4.12
N GLU A 77 -7.63 -19.74 -5.31
CA GLU A 77 -6.94 -19.06 -6.40
C GLU A 77 -6.73 -17.58 -6.03
N ALA A 78 -7.76 -16.95 -5.47
CA ALA A 78 -7.65 -15.58 -4.97
C ALA A 78 -6.61 -15.43 -3.85
N ARG A 79 -6.41 -16.46 -3.01
CA ARG A 79 -5.35 -16.48 -2.00
C ARG A 79 -3.96 -16.49 -2.62
N GLU A 80 -3.75 -17.31 -3.64
CA GLU A 80 -2.51 -17.29 -4.41
C GLU A 80 -2.26 -15.91 -5.04
N LYS A 81 -3.29 -15.31 -5.66
CA LYS A 81 -3.16 -13.95 -6.23
C LYS A 81 -2.83 -12.91 -5.17
N MET A 82 -3.40 -13.00 -3.98
CA MET A 82 -3.05 -12.12 -2.86
C MET A 82 -1.61 -12.32 -2.35
N HIS A 83 -1.11 -13.56 -2.37
CA HIS A 83 0.29 -13.85 -2.03
C HIS A 83 1.28 -13.21 -3.01
N ASN A 84 0.95 -13.27 -4.30
CA ASN A 84 1.69 -12.56 -5.34
C ASN A 84 1.57 -11.04 -5.18
N ALA A 85 0.37 -10.53 -4.91
CA ALA A 85 0.14 -9.09 -4.70
C ALA A 85 0.98 -8.53 -3.54
N ALA A 86 1.06 -9.27 -2.42
CA ALA A 86 1.90 -8.91 -1.27
C ALA A 86 3.38 -8.80 -1.65
N THR A 87 3.87 -9.75 -2.44
CA THR A 87 5.26 -9.76 -2.91
C THR A 87 5.54 -8.59 -3.85
N ILE A 88 4.65 -8.36 -4.83
CA ILE A 88 4.77 -7.26 -5.81
C ILE A 88 4.75 -5.90 -5.08
N ALA A 89 3.84 -5.71 -4.12
CA ALA A 89 3.82 -4.51 -3.28
C ALA A 89 5.15 -4.33 -2.54
N GLY A 90 5.69 -5.42 -1.98
CA GLY A 90 7.01 -5.50 -1.34
C GLY A 90 8.13 -4.97 -2.22
N MET A 91 8.22 -5.46 -3.45
CA MET A 91 9.21 -5.00 -4.43
C MET A 91 9.06 -3.52 -4.74
N GLY A 92 7.82 -3.01 -4.82
CA GLY A 92 7.52 -1.60 -5.04
C GLY A 92 7.99 -0.73 -3.88
N PHE A 93 7.47 -0.96 -2.67
CA PHE A 93 7.78 -0.10 -1.52
C PHE A 93 9.23 -0.24 -1.03
N ALA A 94 9.92 -1.35 -1.30
CA ALA A 94 11.33 -1.49 -0.96
C ALA A 94 12.22 -0.44 -1.65
N SER A 95 11.79 0.08 -2.81
CA SER A 95 12.51 1.14 -3.55
C SER A 95 11.81 2.50 -3.49
N ALA A 96 10.48 2.52 -3.45
CA ALA A 96 9.69 3.76 -3.36
C ALA A 96 9.51 4.25 -1.91
N PHE A 97 9.89 3.47 -0.90
CA PHE A 97 9.53 3.70 0.50
C PHE A 97 8.00 3.76 0.72
N LEU A 98 7.62 4.16 1.93
CA LEU A 98 6.24 4.27 2.41
C LEU A 98 6.02 5.70 2.93
N GLY A 99 4.86 5.97 3.51
CA GLY A 99 4.44 7.33 3.84
C GLY A 99 3.92 7.52 5.26
N MET A 100 2.98 8.47 5.34
CA MET A 100 2.38 8.91 6.60
C MET A 100 1.53 7.82 7.24
N ASP A 101 0.86 6.98 6.43
CA ASP A 101 -0.01 5.92 6.94
C ASP A 101 0.78 4.92 7.77
N HIS A 102 1.88 4.38 7.23
CA HIS A 102 2.76 3.48 7.97
C HIS A 102 3.32 4.13 9.23
N SER A 103 3.74 5.40 9.14
CA SER A 103 4.27 6.14 10.29
C SER A 103 3.25 6.23 11.44
N MET A 104 1.99 6.51 11.12
CA MET A 104 0.90 6.57 12.09
C MET A 104 0.50 5.17 12.59
N ALA A 105 0.35 4.20 11.68
CA ALA A 105 -0.02 2.83 11.99
C ALA A 105 1.00 2.15 12.91
N HIS A 106 2.31 2.42 12.76
CA HIS A 106 3.33 1.94 13.68
C HIS A 106 3.17 2.48 15.11
N LYS A 107 2.79 3.76 15.25
CA LYS A 107 2.60 4.40 16.57
C LYS A 107 1.31 3.94 17.23
N VAL A 108 0.19 3.98 16.49
CA VAL A 108 -1.13 3.53 16.97
C VAL A 108 -1.09 2.04 17.33
N GLY A 109 -0.56 1.20 16.43
CA GLY A 109 -0.47 -0.24 16.66
C GLY A 109 0.41 -0.59 17.87
N ALA A 110 1.51 0.14 18.10
CA ALA A 110 2.35 -0.06 19.27
C ALA A 110 1.69 0.42 20.58
N GLY A 111 0.97 1.54 20.55
CA GLY A 111 0.33 2.11 21.74
C GLY A 111 -0.91 1.34 22.19
N PHE A 112 -1.66 0.74 21.26
CA PHE A 112 -2.93 0.06 21.54
C PHE A 112 -2.90 -1.45 21.30
N HIS A 113 -1.74 -2.03 20.98
CA HIS A 113 -1.57 -3.45 20.67
C HIS A 113 -2.50 -3.95 19.55
N LEU A 114 -2.68 -3.12 18.52
CA LEU A 114 -3.55 -3.43 17.39
C LEU A 114 -2.75 -4.05 16.22
N PRO A 115 -3.35 -4.98 15.43
CA PRO A 115 -2.74 -5.49 14.21
C PRO A 115 -2.37 -4.37 13.23
N HIS A 116 -1.20 -4.47 12.59
CA HIS A 116 -0.65 -3.39 11.78
C HIS A 116 -1.53 -3.02 10.58
N GLY A 117 -1.85 -3.98 9.72
CA GLY A 117 -2.66 -3.71 8.52
C GLY A 117 -4.09 -3.29 8.82
N ARG A 118 -4.62 -3.60 10.02
CA ARG A 118 -5.87 -3.01 10.50
C ARG A 118 -5.73 -1.52 10.78
N CYS A 119 -4.67 -1.13 11.48
CA CYS A 119 -4.41 0.28 11.75
C CYS A 119 -4.25 1.04 10.43
N GLY A 120 -3.44 0.50 9.51
CA GLY A 120 -3.24 1.12 8.21
C GLY A 120 -4.52 1.22 7.40
N GLY A 121 -5.28 0.12 7.29
CA GLY A 121 -6.56 0.13 6.57
C GLY A 121 -7.59 1.13 7.12
N VAL A 122 -7.64 1.35 8.44
CA VAL A 122 -8.52 2.36 9.07
C VAL A 122 -8.02 3.79 8.82
N LEU A 123 -6.70 3.99 8.81
CA LEU A 123 -6.09 5.31 8.63
C LEU A 123 -6.05 5.75 7.17
N LEU A 124 -5.97 4.81 6.23
CA LEU A 124 -5.72 5.04 4.82
C LEU A 124 -6.65 6.10 4.21
N PRO A 125 -7.98 6.07 4.40
CA PRO A 125 -8.86 7.10 3.84
C PRO A 125 -8.57 8.51 4.38
N HIS A 126 -8.11 8.63 5.63
CA HIS A 126 -7.75 9.92 6.22
C HIS A 126 -6.41 10.42 5.68
N VAL A 127 -5.45 9.51 5.50
CA VAL A 127 -4.15 9.83 4.92
C VAL A 127 -4.27 10.22 3.45
N ILE A 128 -5.12 9.54 2.67
CA ILE A 128 -5.42 9.93 1.28
C ILE A 128 -5.96 11.36 1.22
N ARG A 129 -6.97 11.70 2.04
CA ARG A 129 -7.53 13.06 2.11
C ARG A 129 -6.51 14.12 2.51
N TYR A 130 -5.61 13.79 3.41
CA TYR A 130 -4.55 14.71 3.84
C TYR A 130 -3.50 14.89 2.73
N ASN A 131 -2.97 13.79 2.20
CA ASN A 131 -1.94 13.79 1.17
C ASN A 131 -2.45 14.30 -0.19
N GLY A 132 -3.76 14.29 -0.45
CA GLY A 132 -4.38 14.88 -1.63
C GLY A 132 -4.43 16.41 -1.60
N GLN A 133 -4.06 17.05 -0.48
CA GLN A 133 -3.97 18.51 -0.38
C GLN A 133 -2.59 18.99 -0.81
N LYS A 134 -2.54 20.08 -1.59
CA LYS A 134 -1.27 20.69 -2.01
C LYS A 134 -0.52 21.25 -0.79
N PRO A 135 0.71 20.79 -0.49
CA PRO A 135 1.47 21.25 0.66
C PRO A 135 1.87 22.73 0.50
N ARG A 136 1.85 23.48 1.61
CA ARG A 136 2.29 24.88 1.67
C ARG A 136 3.27 25.06 2.85
N PRO A 137 4.55 25.45 2.64
CA PRO A 137 5.27 25.60 1.37
C PRO A 137 5.68 24.23 0.76
N LEU A 138 5.92 24.18 -0.55
CA LEU A 138 6.55 23.01 -1.20
C LEU A 138 7.94 22.80 -0.58
N GLY A 139 8.20 21.59 -0.07
CA GLY A 139 9.44 21.29 0.67
C GLY A 139 10.70 21.59 -0.16
N MET A 140 11.78 21.99 0.51
CA MET A 140 13.05 22.42 -0.11
C MET A 140 13.86 21.29 -0.79
N TRP A 141 13.25 20.13 -1.06
CA TRP A 141 13.98 18.98 -1.59
C TRP A 141 14.08 19.06 -3.11
N ALA A 142 15.27 18.84 -3.68
CA ALA A 142 15.53 19.07 -5.12
C ALA A 142 14.72 18.17 -6.08
N LYS A 143 14.16 17.04 -5.60
CA LYS A 143 13.20 16.20 -6.35
C LYS A 143 11.74 16.62 -6.17
N TYR A 144 11.45 17.59 -5.31
CA TYR A 144 10.13 18.11 -4.98
C TYR A 144 9.68 19.21 -5.97
N ASN A 145 10.05 19.10 -7.25
CA ASN A 145 9.78 20.18 -8.21
C ASN A 145 8.28 20.34 -8.50
N PHE A 146 7.48 19.27 -8.34
CA PHE A 146 6.02 19.33 -8.51
C PHE A 146 5.31 18.32 -7.59
N PHE A 147 4.38 18.79 -6.77
CA PHE A 147 3.45 17.92 -6.06
C PHE A 147 2.49 17.26 -7.06
N LYS A 148 2.40 15.93 -7.03
CA LYS A 148 1.51 15.13 -7.88
C LYS A 148 0.64 14.15 -7.07
N GLY A 149 0.66 14.22 -5.74
CA GLY A 149 -0.03 13.24 -4.89
C GLY A 149 -1.52 13.18 -5.18
N ASP A 150 -2.16 14.34 -5.33
CA ASP A 150 -3.55 14.51 -5.70
C ASP A 150 -3.91 13.80 -7.03
N GLN A 151 -3.12 14.03 -8.07
CA GLN A 151 -3.31 13.39 -9.38
C GLN A 151 -3.07 11.87 -9.30
N ARG A 152 -2.09 11.42 -8.52
CA ARG A 152 -1.77 10.00 -8.38
C ARG A 152 -2.86 9.24 -7.61
N TYR A 153 -3.50 9.84 -6.60
CA TYR A 153 -4.67 9.25 -5.97
C TYR A 153 -5.86 9.17 -6.93
N LEU A 154 -6.08 10.21 -7.74
CA LEU A 154 -7.10 10.17 -8.80
C LEU A 154 -6.88 9.00 -9.77
N GLU A 155 -5.65 8.79 -10.23
CA GLU A 155 -5.31 7.68 -11.12
C GLU A 155 -5.60 6.31 -10.49
N LEU A 156 -5.24 6.12 -9.21
CA LEU A 156 -5.56 4.88 -8.50
C LEU A 156 -7.07 4.69 -8.34
N ALA A 157 -7.79 5.74 -7.97
CA ALA A 157 -9.24 5.70 -7.81
C ALA A 157 -9.95 5.33 -9.13
N GLN A 158 -9.53 5.93 -10.25
CA GLN A 158 -10.04 5.58 -11.58
C GLN A 158 -9.69 4.14 -11.97
N MET A 159 -8.48 3.69 -11.68
CA MET A 159 -8.02 2.33 -11.99
C MET A 159 -8.87 1.26 -11.31
N VAL A 160 -9.33 1.51 -10.08
CA VAL A 160 -10.18 0.57 -9.32
C VAL A 160 -11.68 0.78 -9.58
N GLY A 161 -12.03 1.62 -10.56
CA GLY A 161 -13.40 1.81 -11.05
C GLY A 161 -14.23 2.84 -10.27
N LEU A 162 -13.61 3.67 -9.42
CA LEU A 162 -14.32 4.77 -8.75
C LEU A 162 -14.64 5.88 -9.76
N LYS A 163 -15.89 6.35 -9.74
CA LYS A 163 -16.34 7.47 -10.58
C LYS A 163 -15.83 8.79 -10.01
N CYS A 164 -14.64 9.19 -10.44
CA CYS A 164 -14.01 10.46 -10.07
C CYS A 164 -13.33 11.06 -11.31
N ASN A 165 -13.54 12.36 -11.51
CA ASN A 165 -13.01 13.13 -12.64
C ASN A 165 -12.01 14.20 -12.19
N THR A 166 -11.98 14.53 -10.90
CA THR A 166 -11.09 15.55 -10.35
C THR A 166 -10.27 15.00 -9.17
N PRO A 167 -9.08 15.57 -8.88
CA PRO A 167 -8.29 15.15 -7.72
C PRO A 167 -9.03 15.32 -6.38
N ALA A 168 -9.94 16.30 -6.29
CA ALA A 168 -10.77 16.50 -5.10
C ALA A 168 -11.77 15.34 -4.90
N GLU A 169 -12.31 14.78 -5.98
CA GLU A 169 -13.20 13.60 -5.94
C GLU A 169 -12.42 12.30 -5.70
N GLY A 170 -11.23 12.16 -6.30
CA GLY A 170 -10.40 10.96 -6.16
C GLY A 170 -9.73 10.80 -4.79
N GLY A 171 -9.54 11.90 -4.05
CA GLY A 171 -8.98 11.90 -2.71
C GLY A 171 -10.01 11.86 -1.56
N GLY A 172 -11.31 11.82 -1.86
CA GLY A 172 -12.43 11.92 -0.91
C GLY A 172 -12.83 10.61 -0.23
#